data_AF-A0AA38U417-F1
#
_entry.id   AF-A0AA38U417-F1
#
_cell.length_a   1.000
_cell.length_b   1.000
_cell.length_c   1.000
_cell.angle_alpha   90.00
_cell.angle_beta   90.00
_cell.angle_gamma   90.00
#
_symmetry.space_group_name_H-M   'P 1'
#
loop_
_entity.id
_entity.type
_entity.pdbx_description
1 polymer ?
#
loop_
_entity_poly.entity_id
_entity_poly.type
_entity_poly.pdbx_seq_one_letter_code
_entity_poly.pdbx_strand_id
1 'polypeptide(L)'
;MQMGFGEKLRAWVKGCVCTAKVSVLINGSPTKEFKLGKGVRQGDPLAPFLFILATERLNVMLWEALRKNIFKGVGFDNSDEEVYMFQYADDTIFIGEWDSRNAKSLIRILKCFEVCSGLKINMNLHQKDEIARMAHWLHRKEEPIPFVYLGLSVGGNMNRSTNWQPIIDRFKSRLSHWKSKTLSIGGRLCLCKSVLGSLGAYSFSLYIPKGVLNTLEDSEGSKKIKWVAWDRVINNKKCGGLGIGSLRACNLALLAKWWWRERVDADCKWKSVVLNCRDNRRNTNGIWTKICGIDKELGEMGINLHRLMHRKEDGSGWDWDLEKNKIYSVCSLRKLIDTICLPSAIMETVWINWLPSKINIHVWRTLTNRLATLDNLDKWGVVLQSKLCPMCLSMEENLDHVMTCCSTTRIVCAHFVLWVDWWSQNELSVQGIWSSISNPGGDHVRKQVRQVIVAALFWNIWIQRNRMAFQGTIKKEKEIFLETQYTAFDWIRNRCKFGKSISLESWVGNPLDAVSSCNTLAPR
;
A
#
# COMPACT_ATOMS: atom_id res chain seq x y z
N MET A 1 -23.45 37.69 -3.48
CA MET A 1 -22.82 38.87 -2.85
C MET A 1 -21.97 38.53 -1.63
N GLN A 2 -22.38 37.63 -0.72
CA GLN A 2 -21.66 37.41 0.56
C GLN A 2 -20.27 36.74 0.51
N MET A 3 -19.91 36.01 -0.55
CA MET A 3 -18.60 35.31 -0.66
C MET A 3 -17.70 35.90 -1.78
N GLY A 4 -18.03 37.09 -2.30
CA GLY A 4 -17.17 37.78 -3.28
C GLY A 4 -17.08 37.17 -4.69
N PHE A 5 -17.75 36.04 -4.99
CA PHE A 5 -17.68 35.43 -6.33
C PHE A 5 -18.17 36.36 -7.44
N GLY A 6 -17.37 36.56 -8.48
CA GLY A 6 -17.70 37.40 -9.64
C GLY A 6 -18.90 36.90 -10.46
N GLU A 7 -19.53 37.81 -11.21
CA GLU A 7 -20.74 37.52 -12.00
C GLU A 7 -20.56 36.38 -13.00
N LYS A 8 -19.44 36.37 -13.70
CA LYS A 8 -19.10 35.34 -14.69
C LYS A 8 -19.11 33.93 -14.10
N LEU A 9 -18.48 33.75 -12.94
CA LEU A 9 -18.42 32.47 -12.25
C LEU A 9 -19.82 32.02 -11.80
N ARG A 10 -20.62 32.94 -11.26
CA ARG A 10 -22.00 32.64 -10.85
C ARG A 10 -22.86 32.21 -12.05
N ALA A 11 -22.71 32.87 -13.19
CA ALA A 11 -23.40 32.52 -14.41
C ALA A 11 -23.00 31.13 -14.91
N TRP A 12 -21.71 30.78 -14.87
CA TRP A 12 -21.22 29.44 -15.23
C TRP A 12 -21.76 28.36 -14.30
N VAL A 13 -21.67 28.55 -12.99
CA VAL A 13 -22.21 27.59 -12.01
C VAL A 13 -23.71 27.40 -12.22
N LYS A 14 -24.46 28.49 -12.40
CA LYS A 14 -25.90 28.43 -12.71
C LYS A 14 -26.17 27.68 -14.01
N GLY A 15 -25.36 27.91 -15.04
CA GLY A 15 -25.40 27.16 -16.30
C GLY A 15 -25.23 25.66 -16.06
N CYS A 16 -24.15 25.25 -15.37
CA CYS A 16 -23.86 23.84 -15.10
C CYS A 16 -24.99 23.14 -14.33
N VAL A 17 -25.55 23.79 -13.31
CA VAL A 17 -26.60 23.20 -12.47
C VAL A 17 -27.96 23.20 -13.17
N CYS A 18 -28.35 24.28 -13.85
CA CYS A 18 -29.68 24.43 -14.44
C CYS A 18 -29.85 23.74 -15.81
N THR A 19 -28.76 23.48 -16.53
CA THR A 19 -28.83 22.80 -17.85
C THR A 19 -28.71 21.29 -17.75
N ALA A 20 -28.33 20.75 -16.59
CA ALA A 20 -28.16 19.32 -16.40
C ALA A 20 -29.48 18.55 -16.61
N LYS A 21 -29.41 17.52 -17.46
CA LYS A 21 -30.46 16.52 -17.67
C LYS A 21 -29.93 15.14 -17.32
N VAL A 22 -30.82 14.27 -16.85
CA VAL A 22 -30.48 12.89 -16.47
C VAL A 22 -31.46 11.93 -17.11
N SER A 23 -30.97 10.75 -17.49
CA SER A 23 -31.75 9.57 -17.83
C SER A 23 -31.36 8.42 -16.90
N VAL A 24 -32.29 7.50 -16.66
CA VAL A 24 -32.06 6.30 -15.84
C VAL A 24 -31.90 5.12 -16.79
N LEU A 25 -30.92 4.26 -16.55
CA LEU A 25 -30.76 3.02 -17.30
C LEU A 25 -31.68 1.95 -16.72
N ILE A 26 -32.64 1.47 -17.50
CA ILE A 26 -33.51 0.33 -17.14
C ILE A 26 -33.14 -0.81 -18.09
N ASN A 27 -32.63 -1.92 -17.53
CA ASN A 27 -32.16 -3.08 -18.29
C ASN A 27 -31.15 -2.73 -19.42
N GLY A 28 -30.24 -1.79 -19.13
CA GLY A 28 -29.24 -1.33 -20.10
C GLY A 28 -29.74 -0.34 -21.16
N SER A 29 -31.03 0.01 -21.16
CA SER A 29 -31.60 1.00 -22.06
C SER A 29 -31.91 2.32 -21.32
N PRO A 30 -31.52 3.49 -21.85
CA PRO A 30 -31.78 4.76 -21.20
C PRO A 30 -33.26 5.16 -21.32
N THR A 31 -33.84 5.69 -20.24
CA THR A 31 -35.14 6.35 -20.28
C THR A 31 -35.06 7.70 -21.00
N LYS A 32 -36.22 8.33 -21.23
CA LYS A 32 -36.28 9.74 -21.63
C LYS A 32 -35.55 10.61 -20.60
N GLU A 33 -34.85 11.62 -21.10
CA GLU A 33 -34.18 12.60 -20.26
C GLU A 33 -35.18 13.49 -19.53
N PHE A 34 -34.88 13.81 -18.27
CA PHE A 34 -35.63 14.77 -17.47
C PHE A 34 -34.67 15.77 -16.80
N LYS A 35 -35.19 16.96 -16.48
CA LYS A 35 -34.42 18.00 -15.79
C LYS A 35 -34.31 17.67 -14.30
N LEU A 36 -33.16 17.95 -13.71
CA LEU A 36 -32.97 17.85 -12.27
C LEU A 36 -33.66 19.01 -11.55
N GLY A 37 -34.58 18.70 -10.64
CA GLY A 37 -35.24 19.71 -9.80
C GLY A 37 -34.44 20.09 -8.54
N LYS A 38 -33.79 19.11 -7.91
CA LYS A 38 -32.91 19.29 -6.75
C LYS A 38 -31.71 18.35 -6.84
N GLY A 39 -30.58 18.78 -6.28
CA GLY A 39 -29.37 17.98 -6.20
C GLY A 39 -28.39 18.22 -7.34
N VAL A 40 -27.21 17.65 -7.18
CA VAL A 40 -26.10 17.68 -8.14
C VAL A 40 -25.74 16.24 -8.50
N ARG A 41 -25.19 16.03 -9.70
CA ARG A 41 -24.90 14.68 -10.19
C ARG A 41 -23.75 14.05 -9.40
N GLN A 42 -23.93 12.83 -8.92
CA GLN A 42 -22.83 12.08 -8.31
C GLN A 42 -21.75 11.77 -9.35
N GLY A 43 -20.49 12.11 -9.04
CA GLY A 43 -19.38 12.05 -10.00
C GLY A 43 -19.16 13.35 -10.79
N ASP A 44 -19.98 14.39 -10.59
CA ASP A 44 -19.70 15.73 -11.09
C ASP A 44 -18.51 16.35 -10.30
N PRO A 45 -17.43 16.78 -10.97
CA PRO A 45 -16.30 17.44 -10.31
C PRO A 45 -16.67 18.70 -9.53
N LEU A 46 -17.76 19.38 -9.89
CA LEU A 46 -18.22 20.62 -9.23
C LEU A 46 -19.05 20.35 -7.97
N ALA A 47 -19.74 19.21 -7.91
CA ALA A 47 -20.67 18.86 -6.84
C ALA A 47 -20.07 18.95 -5.42
N PRO A 48 -18.85 18.44 -5.14
CA PRO A 48 -18.27 18.51 -3.79
C PRO A 48 -18.04 19.95 -3.32
N PHE A 49 -17.62 20.85 -4.22
CA PHE A 49 -17.38 22.25 -3.88
C PHE A 49 -18.68 23.00 -3.60
N LEU A 50 -19.73 22.73 -4.39
CA LEU A 50 -21.05 23.31 -4.14
C LEU A 50 -21.63 22.83 -2.81
N PHE A 51 -21.38 21.58 -2.45
CA PHE A 51 -21.78 21.05 -1.15
C PHE A 51 -21.06 21.76 -0.01
N ILE A 52 -19.73 21.92 -0.08
CA ILE A 52 -18.95 22.68 0.91
C ILE A 52 -19.48 24.12 1.06
N LEU A 53 -19.80 24.80 -0.04
CA LEU A 53 -20.35 26.16 0.01
C LEU A 53 -21.72 26.21 0.70
N ALA A 54 -22.56 25.19 0.50
CA ALA A 54 -23.84 25.09 1.16
C ALA A 54 -23.68 24.80 2.67
N THR A 55 -22.79 23.87 3.04
CA THR A 55 -22.55 23.51 4.44
C THR A 55 -21.77 24.56 5.22
N GLU A 56 -20.99 25.42 4.56
CA GLU A 56 -20.34 26.56 5.22
C GLU A 56 -21.36 27.48 5.91
N ARG A 57 -22.61 27.51 5.42
CA ARG A 57 -23.68 28.26 6.08
C ARG A 57 -24.09 27.66 7.42
N LEU A 58 -24.04 26.33 7.56
CA LEU A 58 -24.25 25.67 8.84
C LEU A 58 -23.15 26.07 9.83
N ASN A 59 -21.89 26.11 9.37
CA ASN A 59 -20.75 26.55 10.17
C ASN A 59 -20.95 27.99 10.68
N VAL A 60 -21.33 28.92 9.79
CA VAL A 60 -21.61 30.32 10.14
C VAL A 60 -22.79 30.44 11.13
N MET A 61 -23.85 29.65 10.97
CA MET A 61 -25.00 29.64 11.89
C MET A 61 -24.60 29.16 13.29
N LEU A 62 -23.78 28.10 13.38
CA LEU A 62 -23.26 27.62 14.66
C LEU A 62 -22.33 28.64 15.30
N TRP A 63 -21.37 29.18 14.54
CA TRP A 63 -20.44 30.19 15.04
C TRP A 63 -21.16 31.42 15.61
N GLU A 64 -22.20 31.92 14.94
CA GLU A 64 -23.00 33.03 15.46
C GLU A 64 -23.82 32.65 16.71
N ALA A 65 -24.25 31.39 16.81
CA ALA A 65 -24.90 30.88 18.02
C ALA A 65 -23.93 30.76 19.20
N LEU A 66 -22.67 30.35 18.97
CA LEU A 66 -21.61 30.39 19.98
C LEU A 66 -21.35 31.82 20.44
N ARG A 67 -21.16 32.77 19.50
CA ARG A 67 -20.91 34.19 19.82
C ARG A 67 -22.02 34.82 20.65
N LYS A 68 -23.25 34.36 20.48
CA LYS A 68 -24.45 34.80 21.22
C LYS A 68 -24.72 33.98 22.48
N ASN A 69 -23.86 33.03 22.86
CA ASN A 69 -24.07 32.10 23.97
C ASN A 69 -25.38 31.28 23.88
N ILE A 70 -25.90 31.10 22.67
CA ILE A 70 -27.10 30.29 22.39
C ILE A 70 -26.74 28.80 22.36
N PHE A 71 -25.54 28.50 21.86
CA PHE A 71 -24.93 27.18 21.86
C PHE A 71 -23.54 27.31 22.48
N LYS A 72 -23.09 26.28 23.21
CA LYS A 72 -21.77 26.21 23.83
C LYS A 72 -21.05 24.96 23.35
N GLY A 73 -19.88 25.15 22.75
CA GLY A 73 -18.98 24.08 22.38
C GLY A 73 -18.26 23.49 23.59
N VAL A 74 -17.19 22.74 23.33
CA VAL A 74 -16.26 22.30 24.36
C VAL A 74 -15.00 23.16 24.26
N GLY A 75 -14.79 24.01 25.25
CA GLY A 75 -13.56 24.79 25.41
C GLY A 75 -12.41 23.96 25.97
N PHE A 76 -11.20 24.47 25.83
CA PHE A 76 -10.01 23.92 26.45
C PHE A 76 -9.41 24.92 27.43
N ASP A 77 -8.90 24.43 28.55
CA ASP A 77 -8.16 25.23 29.53
C ASP A 77 -7.02 25.94 28.78
N ASN A 78 -7.03 27.28 28.75
CA ASN A 78 -6.07 28.17 28.06
C ASN A 78 -6.41 28.65 26.62
N SER A 79 -7.63 28.45 26.10
CA SER A 79 -8.05 29.12 24.86
C SER A 79 -9.50 29.57 24.87
N ASP A 80 -9.78 30.77 24.36
CA ASP A 80 -11.14 31.24 24.06
C ASP A 80 -11.78 30.51 22.87
N GLU A 81 -11.06 29.55 22.26
CA GLU A 81 -11.57 28.73 21.18
C GLU A 81 -12.34 27.50 21.71
N GLU A 82 -13.60 27.38 21.30
CA GLU A 82 -14.42 26.19 21.54
C GLU A 82 -14.46 25.28 20.32
N VAL A 83 -14.36 23.96 20.53
CA VAL A 83 -14.63 22.96 19.50
C VAL A 83 -16.11 22.59 19.55
N TYR A 84 -16.81 22.79 18.44
CA TYR A 84 -18.25 22.57 18.34
C TYR A 84 -18.69 21.66 17.20
N MET A 85 -17.82 21.41 16.21
CA MET A 85 -18.17 20.62 15.03
C MET A 85 -16.94 19.97 14.40
N PHE A 86 -17.05 18.69 14.03
CA PHE A 86 -16.18 18.03 13.06
C PHE A 86 -17.00 17.66 11.84
N GLN A 87 -16.64 18.17 10.68
CA GLN A 87 -17.37 17.92 9.43
C GLN A 87 -16.45 17.31 8.39
N TYR A 88 -16.89 16.20 7.80
CA TYR A 88 -16.28 15.58 6.64
C TYR A 88 -17.37 15.27 5.61
N ALA A 89 -17.49 16.14 4.59
CA ALA A 89 -18.64 16.12 3.70
C ALA A 89 -19.96 16.10 4.49
N ASP A 90 -20.83 15.12 4.24
CA ASP A 90 -22.12 14.95 4.92
C ASP A 90 -22.01 14.33 6.31
N ASP A 91 -20.93 13.61 6.62
CA ASP A 91 -20.67 13.06 7.96
C ASP A 91 -20.24 14.20 8.91
N THR A 92 -21.14 14.61 9.82
CA THR A 92 -20.91 15.71 10.77
C THR A 92 -21.12 15.25 12.21
N ILE A 93 -20.13 15.48 13.08
CA ILE A 93 -20.21 15.32 14.53
C ILE A 93 -20.33 16.71 15.17
N PHE A 94 -21.34 16.91 16.01
CA PHE A 94 -21.47 18.11 16.85
C PHE A 94 -20.94 17.84 18.25
N ILE A 95 -20.28 18.83 18.82
CA ILE A 95 -19.67 18.78 20.15
C ILE A 95 -20.18 19.97 20.94
N GLY A 96 -20.57 19.75 22.19
CA GLY A 96 -21.03 20.82 23.06
C GLY A 96 -21.17 20.38 24.49
N GLU A 97 -21.36 21.35 25.39
CA GLU A 97 -21.65 21.07 26.79
C GLU A 97 -22.88 20.15 26.93
N TRP A 98 -22.80 19.23 27.88
CA TRP A 98 -23.88 18.32 28.23
C TRP A 98 -24.99 19.08 28.98
N ASP A 99 -25.80 19.84 28.24
CA ASP A 99 -26.92 20.62 28.77
C ASP A 99 -28.16 20.54 27.87
N SER A 100 -29.33 20.53 28.51
CA SER A 100 -30.59 20.36 27.80
C SER A 100 -30.96 21.54 26.91
N ARG A 101 -30.57 22.77 27.29
CA ARG A 101 -30.78 23.97 26.47
C ARG A 101 -29.82 23.94 25.30
N ASN A 102 -28.58 23.52 25.52
CA ASN A 102 -27.57 23.40 24.47
C ASN A 102 -28.00 22.45 23.34
N ALA A 103 -28.50 21.25 23.67
CA ALA A 103 -28.98 20.32 22.66
C ALA A 103 -30.26 20.83 21.95
N LYS A 104 -31.19 21.48 22.67
CA LYS A 104 -32.36 22.13 22.05
C LYS A 104 -31.96 23.23 21.08
N SER A 105 -30.95 24.04 21.43
CA SER A 105 -30.38 25.06 20.56
C SER A 105 -29.81 24.45 19.28
N LEU A 106 -29.03 23.37 19.39
CA LEU A 106 -28.50 22.65 18.24
C LEU A 106 -29.61 22.17 17.31
N ILE A 107 -30.64 21.50 17.85
CA ILE A 107 -31.79 21.03 17.05
C ILE A 107 -32.49 22.18 16.32
N ARG A 108 -32.66 23.33 16.98
CA ARG A 108 -33.26 24.53 16.38
C ARG A 108 -32.40 25.07 15.23
N ILE A 109 -31.09 25.16 15.43
CA ILE A 109 -30.14 25.60 14.40
C ILE A 109 -30.20 24.68 13.18
N LEU A 110 -30.20 23.36 13.41
CA LEU A 110 -30.29 22.34 12.36
C LEU A 110 -31.61 22.44 11.57
N LYS A 111 -32.74 22.64 12.26
CA LYS A 111 -34.05 22.86 11.60
C LYS A 111 -34.05 24.14 10.75
N CYS A 112 -33.50 25.24 11.26
CA CYS A 112 -33.35 26.46 10.48
C CYS A 112 -32.47 26.23 9.24
N PHE A 113 -31.37 25.50 9.38
CA PHE A 113 -30.49 25.16 8.26
C PHE A 113 -31.20 24.30 7.20
N GLU A 114 -32.00 23.30 7.60
CA GLU A 114 -32.80 22.47 6.68
C GLU A 114 -33.79 23.32 5.87
N VAL A 115 -34.45 24.28 6.51
CA VAL A 115 -35.38 25.22 5.84
C VAL A 115 -34.64 26.14 4.86
N CYS A 116 -33.50 26.70 5.27
CA CYS A 116 -32.74 27.64 4.44
C CYS A 116 -32.00 26.99 3.27
N SER A 117 -31.42 25.81 3.49
CA SER A 117 -30.62 25.10 2.48
C SER A 117 -31.45 24.20 1.57
N GLY A 118 -32.62 23.75 2.04
CA GLY A 118 -33.41 22.71 1.38
C GLY A 118 -32.81 21.30 1.51
N LEU A 119 -31.69 21.14 2.25
CA LEU A 119 -31.09 19.84 2.56
C LEU A 119 -31.84 19.18 3.71
N LYS A 120 -32.14 17.89 3.56
CA LYS A 120 -32.71 17.08 4.65
C LYS A 120 -31.59 16.55 5.51
N ILE A 121 -31.59 16.92 6.78
CA ILE A 121 -30.64 16.37 7.74
C ILE A 121 -31.11 14.96 8.06
N ASN A 122 -30.28 13.96 7.74
CA ASN A 122 -30.50 12.62 8.23
C ASN A 122 -30.14 12.58 9.71
N MET A 123 -31.06 13.09 10.53
CA MET A 123 -30.99 12.86 11.96
C MET A 123 -31.30 11.38 12.16
N ASN A 124 -30.25 10.55 12.15
CA ASN A 124 -30.21 9.34 12.97
C ASN A 124 -30.18 9.74 14.47
N LEU A 125 -31.02 10.70 14.86
CA LEU A 125 -31.57 10.71 16.19
C LEU A 125 -32.58 9.58 16.13
N HIS A 126 -32.24 8.44 16.72
CA HIS A 126 -33.25 7.43 16.98
C HIS A 126 -34.42 8.12 17.72
N GLN A 127 -35.57 8.23 17.04
CA GLN A 127 -36.85 8.83 17.46
C GLN A 127 -37.03 10.35 17.25
N LYS A 128 -38.06 10.69 16.45
CA LYS A 128 -38.50 12.06 16.12
C LYS A 128 -39.42 12.71 17.16
N ASP A 129 -39.65 12.07 18.32
CA ASP A 129 -40.60 12.56 19.34
C ASP A 129 -39.91 13.12 20.61
N GLU A 130 -38.63 13.48 20.52
CA GLU A 130 -37.71 13.65 21.66
C GLU A 130 -37.26 15.09 21.96
N ILE A 131 -38.20 15.99 22.27
CA ILE A 131 -37.86 17.26 22.96
C ILE A 131 -38.44 17.27 24.39
N ALA A 132 -39.51 16.51 24.64
CA ALA A 132 -40.07 16.28 25.98
C ALA A 132 -39.35 15.15 26.76
N ARG A 133 -38.61 14.27 26.06
CA ARG A 133 -37.98 13.06 26.60
C ARG A 133 -36.54 13.22 27.11
N MET A 134 -35.90 14.37 26.91
CA MET A 134 -34.52 14.62 27.36
C MET A 134 -34.33 14.39 28.88
N ALA A 135 -35.39 14.49 29.68
CA ALA A 135 -35.38 14.19 31.11
C ALA A 135 -35.41 12.68 31.46
N HIS A 136 -35.89 11.82 30.55
CA HIS A 136 -35.98 10.37 30.75
C HIS A 136 -34.76 9.61 30.16
N TRP A 137 -34.03 10.25 29.23
CA TRP A 137 -32.82 9.73 28.57
C TRP A 137 -31.64 9.42 29.52
N LEU A 138 -31.70 9.88 30.77
CA LEU A 138 -30.70 9.53 31.79
C LEU A 138 -30.83 8.09 32.33
N HIS A 139 -31.83 7.29 31.88
CA HIS A 139 -32.05 5.90 32.34
C HIS A 139 -32.19 4.86 31.20
N ARG A 140 -31.20 4.77 30.28
CA ARG A 140 -30.99 3.76 29.18
C ARG A 140 -31.87 3.92 27.92
N LYS A 141 -31.42 3.63 26.70
CA LYS A 141 -30.26 2.87 26.17
C LYS A 141 -29.22 3.79 25.51
N GLU A 142 -27.99 3.71 25.99
CA GLU A 142 -26.79 4.19 25.32
C GLU A 142 -26.67 3.53 23.93
N GLU A 143 -26.37 4.28 22.87
CA GLU A 143 -25.54 3.68 21.83
C GLU A 143 -24.20 3.36 22.51
N PRO A 144 -23.70 2.11 22.43
CA PRO A 144 -22.51 1.75 23.16
C PRO A 144 -21.36 2.53 22.53
N ILE A 145 -20.76 3.45 23.29
CA ILE A 145 -19.38 3.83 23.03
C ILE A 145 -18.59 2.50 23.07
N PRO A 146 -17.96 2.09 21.97
CA PRO A 146 -17.61 2.90 20.80
C PRO A 146 -18.56 2.88 19.58
N PHE A 147 -18.62 4.00 18.86
CA PHE A 147 -19.26 4.12 17.54
C PHE A 147 -18.23 4.22 16.40
N VAL A 148 -18.65 4.03 15.14
CA VAL A 148 -17.77 4.12 13.96
C VAL A 148 -17.96 5.46 13.24
N TYR A 149 -16.88 6.22 13.06
CA TYR A 149 -16.86 7.47 12.29
C TYR A 149 -15.70 7.44 11.29
N LEU A 150 -15.99 7.72 10.01
CA LEU A 150 -15.02 7.65 8.90
C LEU A 150 -14.25 6.31 8.83
N GLY A 151 -14.87 5.22 9.31
CA GLY A 151 -14.28 3.90 9.35
C GLY A 151 -13.34 3.62 10.53
N LEU A 152 -13.30 4.49 11.54
CA LEU A 152 -12.57 4.30 12.80
C LEU A 152 -13.52 4.26 13.99
N SER A 153 -13.14 3.48 15.01
CA SER A 153 -13.91 3.35 16.25
C SER A 153 -13.59 4.53 17.19
N VAL A 154 -14.58 5.39 17.44
CA VAL A 154 -14.47 6.58 18.31
C VAL A 154 -14.99 6.24 19.71
N GLY A 155 -14.26 6.70 20.73
CA GLY A 155 -14.53 6.43 22.14
C GLY A 155 -14.13 5.02 22.62
N GLY A 156 -13.65 4.16 21.71
CA GLY A 156 -13.12 2.85 22.03
C GLY A 156 -11.66 2.93 22.48
N ASN A 157 -11.26 2.09 23.43
CA ASN A 157 -9.85 1.95 23.76
C ASN A 157 -9.11 1.21 22.63
N MET A 158 -8.52 1.95 21.70
CA MET A 158 -7.79 1.40 20.55
C MET A 158 -6.49 0.67 20.92
N ASN A 159 -6.13 0.59 22.21
CA ASN A 159 -5.09 -0.34 22.67
C ASN A 159 -5.59 -1.80 22.73
N ARG A 160 -6.91 -2.02 22.76
CA ARG A 160 -7.50 -3.37 22.78
C ARG A 160 -7.63 -3.91 21.37
N SER A 161 -7.09 -5.10 21.12
CA SER A 161 -7.15 -5.78 19.81
C SER A 161 -8.57 -5.97 19.29
N THR A 162 -9.55 -6.14 20.18
CA THR A 162 -10.98 -6.32 19.83
C THR A 162 -11.54 -5.16 19.01
N ASN A 163 -11.12 -3.93 19.30
CA ASN A 163 -11.62 -2.73 18.61
C ASN A 163 -11.04 -2.58 17.20
N TRP A 164 -10.03 -3.38 16.85
CA TRP A 164 -9.47 -3.45 15.51
C TRP A 164 -10.16 -4.47 14.62
N GLN A 165 -11.06 -5.30 15.15
CA GLN A 165 -11.72 -6.37 14.41
C GLN A 165 -12.41 -5.88 13.12
N PRO A 166 -13.16 -4.76 13.10
CA PRO A 166 -13.77 -4.27 11.86
C PRO A 166 -12.75 -3.91 10.78
N ILE A 167 -11.58 -3.40 11.19
CA ILE A 167 -10.47 -3.07 10.28
C ILE A 167 -9.83 -4.36 9.78
N ILE A 168 -9.54 -5.31 10.67
CA ILE A 168 -9.00 -6.62 10.32
C ILE A 168 -9.91 -7.33 9.31
N ASP A 169 -11.23 -7.32 9.53
CA ASP A 169 -12.20 -7.95 8.64
C ASP A 169 -12.26 -7.24 7.28
N ARG A 170 -12.09 -5.92 7.22
CA ARG A 170 -11.97 -5.18 5.97
C ARG A 170 -10.69 -5.57 5.20
N PHE A 171 -9.55 -5.70 5.89
CA PHE A 171 -8.31 -6.20 5.30
C PHE A 171 -8.49 -7.62 4.77
N LYS A 172 -9.03 -8.53 5.59
CA LYS A 172 -9.30 -9.93 5.22
C LYS A 172 -10.28 -10.01 4.06
N SER A 173 -11.35 -9.24 4.07
CA SER A 173 -12.32 -9.17 2.96
C SER A 173 -11.63 -8.74 1.66
N ARG A 174 -10.83 -7.67 1.69
CA ARG A 174 -10.07 -7.23 0.52
C ARG A 174 -8.95 -8.17 0.09
N LEU A 175 -8.50 -9.11 0.94
CA LEU A 175 -7.53 -10.14 0.56
C LEU A 175 -8.21 -11.46 0.14
N SER A 176 -9.37 -11.78 0.70
CA SER A 176 -10.10 -13.04 0.52
C SER A 176 -11.01 -13.09 -0.71
N HIS A 177 -11.54 -11.95 -1.19
CA HIS A 177 -12.32 -11.88 -2.43
C HIS A 177 -11.54 -12.34 -3.68
N TRP A 178 -10.22 -12.51 -3.55
CA TRP A 178 -9.37 -12.93 -4.66
C TRP A 178 -9.14 -14.42 -4.60
N LYS A 179 -9.51 -15.12 -5.68
CA LYS A 179 -9.13 -16.53 -5.86
C LYS A 179 -7.60 -16.61 -5.85
N SER A 180 -7.00 -17.02 -4.72
CA SER A 180 -5.57 -17.31 -4.62
C SER A 180 -5.10 -18.31 -5.69
N LYS A 181 -6.05 -19.04 -6.32
CA LYS A 181 -5.84 -19.98 -7.42
C LYS A 181 -5.67 -19.31 -8.80
N THR A 182 -6.14 -18.08 -9.02
CA THR A 182 -6.07 -17.42 -10.35
C THR A 182 -4.93 -16.41 -10.47
N LEU A 183 -4.38 -15.92 -9.35
CA LEU A 183 -3.30 -14.93 -9.38
C LEU A 183 -1.91 -15.59 -9.30
N SER A 184 -1.05 -15.18 -10.24
CA SER A 184 0.39 -15.45 -10.15
C SER A 184 0.98 -14.87 -8.86
N ILE A 185 2.14 -15.39 -8.42
CA ILE A 185 2.83 -14.84 -7.24
C ILE A 185 3.17 -13.35 -7.45
N GLY A 186 3.46 -12.94 -8.69
CA GLY A 186 3.67 -11.53 -9.04
C GLY A 186 2.42 -10.68 -8.90
N GLY A 187 1.27 -11.21 -9.31
CA GLY A 187 -0.02 -10.57 -9.09
C GLY A 187 -0.34 -10.42 -7.59
N ARG A 188 -0.07 -11.46 -6.80
CA ARG A 188 -0.24 -11.43 -5.34
C ARG A 188 0.66 -10.38 -4.68
N LEU A 189 1.95 -10.31 -5.06
CA LEU A 189 2.86 -9.29 -4.55
C LEU A 189 2.38 -7.87 -4.87
N CYS A 190 1.94 -7.63 -6.11
CA CYS A 190 1.40 -6.33 -6.54
C CYS A 190 0.16 -5.95 -5.74
N LEU A 191 -0.75 -6.90 -5.55
CA LEU A 191 -1.96 -6.74 -4.75
C LEU A 191 -1.63 -6.41 -3.28
N CYS A 192 -0.73 -7.17 -2.64
CA CYS A 192 -0.31 -6.90 -1.27
C CYS A 192 0.22 -5.47 -1.12
N LYS A 193 1.09 -5.03 -2.05
CA LYS A 193 1.60 -3.65 -2.04
C LYS A 193 0.50 -2.60 -2.20
N SER A 194 -0.49 -2.86 -3.05
CA SER A 194 -1.63 -1.95 -3.26
C SER A 194 -2.56 -1.87 -2.05
N VAL A 195 -2.92 -3.02 -1.45
CA VAL A 195 -3.82 -3.09 -0.29
C VAL A 195 -3.15 -2.52 0.95
N LEU A 196 -1.93 -2.95 1.26
CA LEU A 196 -1.18 -2.45 2.42
C LEU A 196 -0.85 -0.96 2.27
N GLY A 197 -0.53 -0.50 1.05
CA GLY A 197 -0.23 0.91 0.79
C GLY A 197 -1.44 1.84 0.94
N SER A 198 -2.63 1.44 0.48
CA SER A 198 -3.83 2.29 0.48
C SER A 198 -4.66 2.17 1.77
N LEU A 199 -4.90 0.96 2.25
CA LEU A 199 -5.75 0.70 3.42
C LEU A 199 -4.98 0.92 4.73
N GLY A 200 -3.68 0.61 4.73
CA GLY A 200 -2.80 0.82 5.87
C GLY A 200 -2.61 2.31 6.18
N ALA A 201 -2.41 3.17 5.17
CA ALA A 201 -2.04 4.56 5.39
C ALA A 201 -3.00 5.34 6.30
N TYR A 202 -4.31 5.13 6.16
CA TYR A 202 -5.32 5.80 7.00
C TYR A 202 -5.34 5.22 8.42
N SER A 203 -5.54 3.92 8.58
CA SER A 203 -5.66 3.28 9.90
C SER A 203 -4.34 3.25 10.69
N PHE A 204 -3.20 3.18 10.00
CA PHE A 204 -1.87 3.11 10.62
C PHE A 204 -1.36 4.49 11.06
N SER A 205 -2.12 5.55 10.80
CA SER A 205 -1.89 6.86 11.43
C SER A 205 -2.25 6.88 12.92
N LEU A 206 -2.88 5.82 13.43
CA LEU A 206 -3.12 5.57 14.85
C LEU A 206 -2.17 4.50 15.39
N TYR A 207 -1.89 4.50 16.69
CA TYR A 207 -1.09 3.45 17.30
C TYR A 207 -1.80 2.10 17.22
N ILE A 208 -1.18 1.12 16.56
CA ILE A 208 -1.73 -0.23 16.42
C ILE A 208 -0.97 -1.18 17.35
N PRO A 209 -1.66 -1.97 18.19
CA PRO A 209 -1.03 -3.01 19.00
C PRO A 209 -0.29 -4.05 18.14
N LYS A 210 0.88 -4.51 18.59
CA LYS A 210 1.71 -5.50 17.88
C LYS A 210 0.93 -6.78 17.53
N GLY A 211 0.06 -7.27 18.42
CA GLY A 211 -0.78 -8.45 18.15
C GLY A 211 -1.75 -8.29 16.97
N VAL A 212 -2.28 -7.08 16.76
CA VAL A 212 -3.13 -6.77 15.61
C VAL A 212 -2.32 -6.75 14.31
N LEU A 213 -1.13 -6.14 14.34
CA LEU A 213 -0.21 -6.13 13.19
C LEU A 213 0.19 -7.55 12.80
N ASN A 214 0.54 -8.40 13.78
CA ASN A 214 0.86 -9.81 13.54
C ASN A 214 -0.33 -10.57 12.92
N THR A 215 -1.55 -10.29 13.38
CA THR A 215 -2.78 -10.89 12.81
C THR A 215 -3.00 -10.47 11.35
N LEU A 216 -2.67 -9.23 10.99
CA LEU A 216 -2.75 -8.74 9.62
C LEU A 216 -1.67 -9.35 8.72
N GLU A 217 -0.45 -9.53 9.23
CA GLU A 217 0.65 -10.14 8.49
C GLU A 217 0.48 -11.67 8.32
N ASP A 218 -0.19 -12.34 9.26
CA ASP A 218 -0.46 -13.79 9.20
C ASP A 218 -1.77 -14.14 8.45
N SER A 219 -2.42 -13.15 7.82
CA SER A 219 -3.76 -13.30 7.22
C SER A 219 -3.84 -14.18 5.96
N GLU A 220 -2.72 -14.69 5.44
CA GLU A 220 -2.72 -15.79 4.45
C GLU A 220 -2.68 -17.17 5.16
N GLY A 221 -3.88 -17.68 5.49
CA GLY A 221 -4.20 -19.08 5.73
C GLY A 221 -3.09 -19.97 6.31
N SER A 222 -3.09 -20.12 7.64
CA SER A 222 -2.20 -20.93 8.49
C SER A 222 -1.97 -22.40 8.08
N LYS A 223 -2.57 -22.91 7.01
CA LYS A 223 -2.46 -24.31 6.54
C LYS A 223 -1.61 -24.50 5.27
N LYS A 224 -1.03 -23.45 4.67
CA LYS A 224 -0.16 -23.57 3.49
C LYS A 224 1.31 -23.45 3.86
N ILE A 225 2.15 -24.31 3.25
CA ILE A 225 3.60 -24.27 3.41
C ILE A 225 4.13 -22.88 2.99
N LYS A 226 4.78 -22.19 3.93
CA LYS A 226 5.46 -20.91 3.69
C LYS A 226 6.86 -21.21 3.16
N TRP A 227 7.02 -21.17 1.83
CA TRP A 227 8.31 -21.50 1.16
C TRP A 227 9.44 -20.52 1.49
N VAL A 228 9.12 -19.29 1.89
CA VAL A 228 10.09 -18.27 2.27
C VAL A 228 9.63 -17.62 3.56
N ALA A 229 10.55 -17.42 4.50
CA ALA A 229 10.29 -16.69 5.73
C ALA A 229 9.73 -15.29 5.42
N TRP A 230 8.66 -14.89 6.12
CA TRP A 230 7.94 -13.64 5.84
C TRP A 230 8.85 -12.41 5.97
N ASP A 231 9.71 -12.37 6.98
CA ASP A 231 10.68 -11.29 7.20
C ASP A 231 11.59 -11.06 5.98
N ARG A 232 11.98 -12.14 5.28
CA ARG A 232 12.76 -12.03 4.05
C ARG A 232 11.91 -11.51 2.88
N VAL A 233 10.63 -11.86 2.81
CA VAL A 233 9.72 -11.37 1.77
C VAL A 233 9.49 -9.87 1.92
N ILE A 234 9.25 -9.39 3.14
CA ILE A 234 8.95 -7.99 3.41
C ILE A 234 10.18 -7.08 3.34
N ASN A 235 11.39 -7.62 3.49
CA ASN A 235 12.62 -6.83 3.46
C ASN A 235 12.80 -6.05 2.13
N ASN A 236 13.59 -4.98 2.18
CA ASN A 236 13.96 -4.19 1.02
C ASN A 236 14.69 -5.05 -0.03
N LYS A 237 14.55 -4.68 -1.31
CA LYS A 237 15.28 -5.32 -2.40
C LYS A 237 16.79 -5.26 -2.19
N LYS A 238 17.33 -4.16 -1.66
CA LYS A 238 18.76 -4.05 -1.32
C LYS A 238 19.22 -5.08 -0.27
N CYS A 239 18.31 -5.58 0.56
CA CYS A 239 18.59 -6.58 1.58
C CYS A 239 18.06 -7.97 1.18
N GLY A 240 17.77 -8.19 -0.11
CA GLY A 240 17.36 -9.49 -0.65
C GLY A 240 15.87 -9.83 -0.52
N GLY A 241 15.01 -8.86 -0.16
CA GLY A 241 13.56 -9.05 -0.11
C GLY A 241 12.78 -8.48 -1.29
N LEU A 242 11.44 -8.56 -1.24
CA LEU A 242 10.57 -8.09 -2.33
C LEU A 242 10.11 -6.63 -2.17
N GLY A 243 10.48 -5.98 -1.06
CA GLY A 243 10.22 -4.58 -0.76
C GLY A 243 8.74 -4.30 -0.48
N ILE A 244 8.09 -5.14 0.32
CA ILE A 244 6.75 -4.87 0.86
C ILE A 244 6.87 -3.89 2.05
N GLY A 245 7.85 -4.12 2.92
CA GLY A 245 8.09 -3.42 4.19
C GLY A 245 7.21 -3.96 5.33
N SER A 246 7.70 -3.87 6.56
CA SER A 246 6.94 -4.30 7.75
C SER A 246 5.74 -3.37 8.00
N LEU A 247 4.60 -3.95 8.42
CA LEU A 247 3.47 -3.14 8.88
C LEU A 247 3.83 -2.39 10.16
N ARG A 248 4.69 -2.95 11.01
CA ARG A 248 5.18 -2.27 12.23
C ARG A 248 6.00 -1.04 11.89
N ALA A 249 6.98 -1.19 10.99
CA ALA A 249 7.80 -0.07 10.52
C ALA A 249 6.93 1.01 9.86
N CYS A 250 5.92 0.60 9.08
CA CYS A 250 4.99 1.53 8.46
C CYS A 250 4.14 2.30 9.49
N ASN A 251 3.63 1.62 10.52
CA ASN A 251 2.87 2.25 11.60
C ASN A 251 3.75 3.25 12.36
N LEU A 252 4.92 2.85 12.84
CA LEU A 252 5.84 3.74 13.55
C LEU A 252 6.23 4.97 12.70
N ALA A 253 6.48 4.78 11.40
CA ALA A 253 6.75 5.89 10.51
C ALA A 253 5.54 6.84 10.34
N LEU A 254 4.33 6.31 10.21
CA LEU A 254 3.13 7.16 10.16
C LEU A 254 2.88 7.90 11.49
N LEU A 255 3.21 7.30 12.64
CA LEU A 255 3.12 7.97 13.93
C LEU A 255 4.18 9.08 14.07
N ALA A 256 5.40 8.85 13.59
CA ALA A 256 6.45 9.88 13.54
C ALA A 256 6.09 11.03 12.58
N LYS A 257 5.22 10.81 11.58
CA LYS A 257 4.68 11.91 10.79
C LYS A 257 3.89 12.91 11.64
N TRP A 258 3.19 12.46 12.69
CA TRP A 258 2.52 13.38 13.61
C TRP A 258 3.50 14.26 14.38
N TRP A 259 4.67 13.73 14.77
CA TRP A 259 5.74 14.51 15.38
C TRP A 259 6.27 15.60 14.44
N TRP A 260 6.48 15.25 13.17
CA TRP A 260 6.89 16.22 12.16
C TRP A 260 5.85 17.32 11.97
N ARG A 261 4.57 16.94 11.85
CA ARG A 261 3.47 17.90 11.70
C ARG A 261 3.31 18.81 12.91
N GLU A 262 3.45 18.29 14.13
CA GLU A 262 3.40 19.11 15.35
C GLU A 262 4.44 20.23 15.34
N ARG A 263 5.57 20.02 14.65
CA ARG A 263 6.70 20.97 14.56
C ARG A 263 6.59 21.95 13.38
N VAL A 264 6.10 21.49 12.24
CA VAL A 264 6.06 22.27 10.98
C VAL A 264 4.72 22.95 10.75
N ASP A 265 3.61 22.34 11.16
CA ASP A 265 2.28 22.92 10.97
C ASP A 265 2.09 24.05 12.01
N ALA A 266 2.39 25.30 11.60
CA ALA A 266 2.10 26.50 12.39
C ALA A 266 0.58 26.74 12.49
N ASP A 267 0.12 27.27 13.64
CA ASP A 267 -1.25 27.76 13.88
C ASP A 267 -2.38 26.77 13.55
N CYS A 268 -2.15 25.48 13.78
CA CYS A 268 -3.15 24.45 13.55
C CYS A 268 -3.97 24.12 14.80
N LYS A 269 -5.30 24.28 14.74
CA LYS A 269 -6.23 24.01 15.84
C LYS A 269 -6.09 22.64 16.50
N TRP A 270 -5.78 21.61 15.69
CA TRP A 270 -5.58 20.25 16.21
C TRP A 270 -4.42 20.17 17.21
N LYS A 271 -3.37 20.99 17.04
CA LYS A 271 -2.21 21.01 17.94
C LYS A 271 -2.61 21.53 19.31
N SER A 272 -3.38 22.62 19.37
CA SER A 272 -3.93 23.18 20.61
C SER A 272 -4.79 22.15 21.34
N VAL A 273 -5.69 21.47 20.62
CA VAL A 273 -6.53 20.39 21.19
C VAL A 273 -5.67 19.28 21.80
N VAL A 274 -4.62 18.84 21.11
CA VAL A 274 -3.74 17.76 21.56
C VAL A 274 -2.92 18.17 22.78
N LEU A 275 -2.35 19.37 22.78
CA LEU A 275 -1.57 19.89 23.91
C LEU A 275 -2.43 19.98 25.17
N ASN A 276 -3.64 20.55 25.06
CA ASN A 276 -4.58 20.63 26.19
C ASN A 276 -5.04 19.25 26.68
N CYS A 277 -5.18 18.28 25.78
CA CYS A 277 -5.48 16.89 26.14
C CYS A 277 -4.31 16.17 26.83
N ARG A 278 -3.05 16.55 26.55
CA ARG A 278 -1.85 15.98 27.19
C ARG A 278 -1.68 16.47 28.62
N ASP A 279 -1.95 17.75 28.87
CA ASP A 279 -1.78 18.37 30.19
C ASP A 279 -2.86 17.91 31.20
N ASN A 280 -3.97 17.38 30.69
CA ASN A 280 -5.01 16.77 31.51
C ASN A 280 -4.57 15.38 32.03
N ARG A 281 -3.94 15.36 33.22
CA ARG A 281 -3.31 14.20 33.90
C ARG A 281 -4.17 12.93 34.05
N ARG A 282 -5.46 12.97 33.72
CA ARG A 282 -6.39 11.84 33.82
C ARG A 282 -6.33 10.85 32.64
N ASN A 283 -5.69 11.21 31.52
CA ASN A 283 -5.71 10.38 30.29
C ASN A 283 -4.35 9.74 29.94
N THR A 284 -3.84 8.88 30.82
CA THR A 284 -2.55 8.18 30.64
C THR A 284 -2.56 7.11 29.53
N ASN A 285 -3.74 6.72 29.04
CA ASN A 285 -3.93 5.67 28.02
C ASN A 285 -4.39 6.21 26.65
N GLY A 286 -4.37 7.54 26.46
CA GLY A 286 -4.75 8.17 25.21
C GLY A 286 -3.87 7.77 24.03
N ILE A 287 -4.45 7.79 22.83
CA ILE A 287 -3.73 7.52 21.57
C ILE A 287 -2.54 8.47 21.40
N TRP A 288 -2.69 9.74 21.78
CA TRP A 288 -1.61 10.73 21.71
C TRP A 288 -0.45 10.43 22.66
N THR A 289 -0.73 9.92 23.87
CA THR A 289 0.31 9.46 24.79
C THR A 289 1.14 8.33 24.16
N LYS A 290 0.50 7.43 23.40
CA LYS A 290 1.22 6.38 22.64
C LYS A 290 2.00 6.95 21.46
N ILE A 291 1.46 7.92 20.73
CA ILE A 291 2.17 8.62 19.65
C ILE A 291 3.42 9.32 20.20
N CYS A 292 3.34 9.99 21.35
CA CYS A 292 4.50 10.58 22.02
C CYS A 292 5.45 9.52 22.61
N GLY A 293 4.94 8.33 22.92
CA GLY A 293 5.75 7.24 23.43
C GLY A 293 6.64 6.58 22.37
N ILE A 294 6.42 6.82 21.07
CA ILE A 294 7.15 6.12 20.02
C ILE A 294 8.65 6.45 20.00
N ASP A 295 9.06 7.61 20.50
CA ASP A 295 10.49 7.97 20.56
C ASP A 295 11.26 7.02 21.48
N LYS A 296 10.64 6.54 22.57
CA LYS A 296 11.24 5.49 23.42
C LYS A 296 11.38 4.18 22.66
N GLU A 297 10.33 3.76 21.97
CA GLU A 297 10.35 2.50 21.20
C GLU A 297 11.33 2.56 20.01
N LEU A 298 11.45 3.71 19.35
CA LEU A 298 12.46 3.93 18.31
C LEU A 298 13.87 4.05 18.90
N GLY A 299 14.00 4.63 20.09
CA GLY A 299 15.26 4.71 20.84
C GLY A 299 15.80 3.34 21.23
N GLU A 300 14.94 2.40 21.61
CA GLU A 300 15.30 0.98 21.83
C GLU A 300 15.88 0.33 20.56
N MET A 301 15.51 0.83 19.37
CA MET A 301 16.05 0.41 18.07
C MET A 301 17.28 1.22 17.64
N GLY A 302 17.76 2.15 18.47
CA GLY A 302 18.88 3.06 18.14
C GLY A 302 18.49 4.23 17.23
N ILE A 303 17.20 4.49 17.02
CA ILE A 303 16.69 5.62 16.22
C ILE A 303 16.26 6.75 17.16
N ASN A 304 16.94 7.89 17.07
CA ASN A 304 16.58 9.09 17.84
C ASN A 304 15.82 10.10 16.96
N LEU A 305 14.53 10.31 17.24
CA LEU A 305 13.71 11.23 16.44
C LEU A 305 14.14 12.69 16.59
N HIS A 306 14.60 13.10 17.77
CA HIS A 306 15.08 14.45 18.01
C HIS A 306 16.33 14.79 17.21
N ARG A 307 17.21 13.81 16.97
CA ARG A 307 18.37 13.97 16.10
C ARG A 307 17.95 14.07 14.63
N LEU A 308 17.06 13.19 14.19
CA LEU A 308 16.61 13.16 12.79
C LEU A 308 15.73 14.35 12.40
N MET A 309 14.99 14.92 13.37
CA MET A 309 14.17 16.12 13.22
C MET A 309 14.79 17.25 14.05
N HIS A 310 15.62 18.08 13.43
CA HIS A 310 16.30 19.18 14.12
C HIS A 310 15.88 20.53 13.54
N ARG A 311 16.02 21.58 14.35
CA ARG A 311 15.69 22.95 13.93
C ARG A 311 16.81 23.46 13.02
N LYS A 312 16.45 24.18 11.96
CA LYS A 312 17.43 24.83 11.09
C LYS A 312 18.23 25.88 11.86
N GLU A 313 19.48 26.07 11.47
CA GLU A 313 20.39 27.05 12.09
C GLU A 313 19.87 28.49 11.97
N ASP A 314 19.19 28.81 10.86
CA ASP A 314 18.54 30.10 10.61
C ASP A 314 17.23 30.31 11.38
N GLY A 315 16.76 29.29 12.11
CA GLY A 315 15.50 29.30 12.85
C GLY A 315 14.24 29.25 12.00
N SER A 316 14.34 29.15 10.66
CA SER A 316 13.22 29.27 9.70
C SER A 316 12.31 28.05 9.63
N GLY A 317 12.67 26.95 10.31
CA GLY A 317 11.86 25.75 10.35
C GLY A 317 12.60 24.53 10.89
N TRP A 318 12.15 23.36 10.45
CA TRP A 318 12.68 22.05 10.83
C TRP A 318 13.19 21.31 9.61
N ASP A 319 14.23 20.51 9.81
CA ASP A 319 14.85 19.66 8.80
C ASP A 319 14.74 18.18 9.18
N TRP A 320 14.57 17.35 8.15
CA TRP A 320 14.57 15.89 8.23
C TRP A 320 15.80 15.29 7.58
N ASP A 321 16.64 14.60 8.34
CA ASP A 321 17.96 14.17 7.86
C ASP A 321 17.98 12.96 6.94
N LEU A 322 16.91 12.16 6.88
CA LEU A 322 16.89 10.98 6.00
C LEU A 322 16.56 11.30 4.54
N GLU A 323 16.22 12.55 4.21
CA GLU A 323 15.88 12.96 2.84
C GLU A 323 16.71 14.16 2.39
N LYS A 324 17.12 14.16 1.11
CA LYS A 324 17.93 15.26 0.55
C LYS A 324 17.20 16.60 0.53
N ASN A 325 15.88 16.57 0.36
CA ASN A 325 15.04 17.78 0.36
C ASN A 325 14.70 18.27 1.78
N LYS A 326 15.22 17.62 2.83
CA LYS A 326 14.96 17.94 4.24
C LYS A 326 13.50 17.88 4.68
N ILE A 327 12.63 17.23 3.89
CA ILE A 327 11.22 17.05 4.21
C ILE A 327 10.98 15.63 4.71
N TYR A 328 10.20 15.51 5.79
CA TYR A 328 9.83 14.20 6.33
C TYR A 328 9.14 13.30 5.30
N SER A 329 9.60 12.05 5.26
CA SER A 329 9.06 11.00 4.40
C SER A 329 8.83 9.74 5.21
N VAL A 330 7.57 9.28 5.22
CA VAL A 330 7.19 7.99 5.82
C VAL A 330 8.04 6.85 5.22
N CYS A 331 8.37 6.95 3.93
CA CYS A 331 9.15 5.93 3.25
C CYS A 331 10.60 5.85 3.76
N SER A 332 11.26 6.96 4.07
CA SER A 332 12.65 6.93 4.55
C SER A 332 12.75 6.36 5.96
N LEU A 333 11.91 6.83 6.90
CA LEU A 333 11.92 6.27 8.25
C LEU A 333 11.54 4.78 8.25
N ARG A 334 10.52 4.39 7.49
CA ARG A 334 10.14 2.97 7.36
C ARG A 334 11.30 2.11 6.87
N LYS A 335 12.02 2.55 5.83
CA LYS A 335 13.19 1.83 5.30
C LYS A 335 14.31 1.72 6.35
N LEU A 336 14.53 2.77 7.15
CA LEU A 336 15.53 2.75 8.22
C LEU A 336 15.17 1.71 9.29
N ILE A 337 13.91 1.71 9.77
CA ILE A 337 13.42 0.73 10.74
C ILE A 337 13.54 -0.69 10.18
N ASP A 338 13.06 -0.93 8.95
CA ASP A 338 13.15 -2.23 8.29
C ASP A 338 14.62 -2.71 8.17
N THR A 339 15.57 -1.81 7.87
CA THR A 339 16.99 -2.15 7.75
C THR A 339 17.61 -2.59 9.08
N ILE A 340 17.12 -2.05 10.21
CA ILE A 340 17.61 -2.39 11.55
C ILE A 340 16.96 -3.68 12.05
N CYS A 341 15.66 -3.84 11.82
CA CYS A 341 14.88 -4.93 12.43
C CYS A 341 14.81 -6.21 11.59
N LEU A 342 15.01 -6.14 10.26
CA LEU A 342 14.85 -7.30 9.37
C LEU A 342 16.19 -7.94 9.02
N PRO A 343 16.23 -9.27 8.79
CA PRO A 343 17.46 -9.97 8.45
C PRO A 343 17.97 -9.54 7.07
N SER A 344 19.22 -9.06 7.01
CA SER A 344 19.88 -8.77 5.74
C SER A 344 20.28 -10.07 5.03
N ALA A 345 20.05 -10.13 3.71
CA ALA A 345 20.56 -11.21 2.89
C ALA A 345 21.98 -10.88 2.37
N ILE A 346 22.69 -11.93 1.98
CA ILE A 346 24.01 -11.84 1.33
C ILE A 346 23.92 -11.14 -0.03
N MET A 347 22.76 -11.19 -0.69
CA MET A 347 22.57 -10.65 -2.04
C MET A 347 21.32 -9.80 -2.17
N GLU A 348 21.46 -8.71 -2.93
CA GLU A 348 20.36 -7.85 -3.32
C GLU A 348 19.41 -8.55 -4.30
N THR A 349 18.12 -8.22 -4.21
CA THR A 349 17.10 -8.61 -5.19
C THR A 349 17.21 -7.74 -6.43
N VAL A 350 17.71 -8.34 -7.50
CA VAL A 350 17.70 -7.75 -8.84
C VAL A 350 16.30 -7.83 -9.41
N TRP A 351 15.75 -6.69 -9.84
CA TRP A 351 14.43 -6.63 -10.46
C TRP A 351 14.53 -6.03 -11.86
N ILE A 352 14.26 -6.83 -12.88
CA ILE A 352 14.45 -6.47 -14.28
C ILE A 352 13.10 -6.14 -14.89
N ASN A 353 12.93 -4.88 -15.33
CA ASN A 353 11.65 -4.39 -15.85
C ASN A 353 11.23 -5.08 -17.15
N TRP A 354 12.20 -5.56 -17.94
CA TRP A 354 11.97 -6.32 -19.16
C TRP A 354 11.46 -7.73 -18.90
N LEU A 355 11.53 -8.23 -17.66
CA LEU A 355 10.95 -9.52 -17.29
C LEU A 355 9.51 -9.35 -16.78
N PRO A 356 8.59 -10.30 -17.09
CA PRO A 356 7.31 -10.38 -16.40
C PRO A 356 7.51 -10.55 -14.88
N SER A 357 6.59 -10.02 -14.06
CA SER A 357 6.72 -10.08 -12.59
C SER A 357 6.81 -11.51 -12.05
N LYS A 358 6.14 -12.49 -12.70
CA LYS A 358 6.26 -13.92 -12.33
C LYS A 358 7.68 -14.45 -12.49
N ILE A 359 8.41 -13.96 -13.51
CA ILE A 359 9.77 -14.38 -13.82
C ILE A 359 10.76 -13.73 -12.86
N ASN A 360 10.59 -12.44 -12.56
CA ASN A 360 11.38 -11.78 -11.51
C ASN A 360 11.31 -12.53 -10.17
N ILE A 361 10.13 -13.01 -9.80
CA ILE A 361 9.95 -13.81 -8.57
C ILE A 361 10.57 -15.19 -8.70
N HIS A 362 10.48 -15.82 -9.88
CA HIS A 362 11.18 -17.08 -10.14
C HIS A 362 12.69 -16.91 -9.93
N VAL A 363 13.31 -15.93 -10.60
CA VAL A 363 14.73 -15.60 -10.45
C VAL A 363 15.08 -15.32 -8.99
N TRP A 364 14.29 -14.51 -8.29
CA TRP A 364 14.51 -14.25 -6.86
C TRP A 364 14.48 -15.53 -6.02
N ARG A 365 13.55 -16.46 -6.27
CA ARG A 365 13.50 -17.77 -5.60
C ARG A 365 14.67 -18.67 -5.98
N THR A 366 15.10 -18.65 -7.23
CA THR A 366 16.28 -19.38 -7.70
C THR A 366 17.52 -18.91 -6.94
N LEU A 367 17.81 -17.60 -6.95
CA LEU A 367 18.98 -17.04 -6.29
C LEU A 367 18.95 -17.23 -4.75
N THR A 368 17.77 -17.28 -4.15
CA THR A 368 17.65 -17.49 -2.69
C THR A 368 17.57 -18.97 -2.27
N ASN A 369 17.69 -19.91 -3.22
CA ASN A 369 17.47 -21.34 -3.02
C ASN A 369 16.14 -21.65 -2.30
N ARG A 370 15.05 -21.16 -2.91
CA ARG A 370 13.67 -21.29 -2.42
C ARG A 370 12.72 -21.87 -3.49
N LEU A 371 13.27 -22.54 -4.50
CA LEU A 371 12.49 -23.35 -5.43
C LEU A 371 12.11 -24.69 -4.78
N ALA A 372 11.05 -25.33 -5.28
CA ALA A 372 10.55 -26.59 -4.76
C ALA A 372 11.32 -27.80 -5.29
N THR A 373 12.65 -27.75 -5.15
CA THR A 373 13.53 -28.88 -5.41
C THR A 373 13.32 -29.96 -4.35
N LEU A 374 13.66 -31.21 -4.65
CA LEU A 374 13.43 -32.34 -3.73
C LEU A 374 14.17 -32.12 -2.41
N ASP A 375 15.41 -31.63 -2.41
CA ASP A 375 16.12 -31.28 -1.18
C ASP A 375 15.39 -30.23 -0.32
N ASN A 376 14.79 -29.21 -0.95
CA ASN A 376 14.04 -28.19 -0.24
C ASN A 376 12.69 -28.73 0.25
N LEU A 377 12.02 -29.57 -0.54
CA LEU A 377 10.78 -30.24 -0.15
C LEU A 377 10.99 -31.15 1.07
N ASP A 378 12.09 -31.91 1.09
CA ASP A 378 12.51 -32.73 2.24
C ASP A 378 12.75 -31.86 3.48
N LYS A 379 13.52 -30.77 3.34
CA LYS A 379 13.73 -29.77 4.42
C LYS A 379 12.43 -29.13 4.91
N TRP A 380 11.41 -29.05 4.05
CA TRP A 380 10.09 -28.54 4.40
C TRP A 380 9.12 -29.62 4.92
N GLY A 381 9.60 -30.85 5.14
CA GLY A 381 8.82 -31.94 5.72
C GLY A 381 7.85 -32.60 4.75
N VAL A 382 8.03 -32.43 3.43
CA VAL A 382 7.24 -33.14 2.42
C VAL A 382 7.80 -34.55 2.26
N VAL A 383 6.95 -35.55 2.42
CA VAL A 383 7.34 -36.96 2.22
C VAL A 383 7.59 -37.21 0.73
N LEU A 384 8.80 -37.70 0.41
CA LEU A 384 9.22 -37.97 -0.96
C LEU A 384 9.37 -39.47 -1.20
N GLN A 385 8.97 -39.92 -2.39
CA GLN A 385 9.18 -41.32 -2.82
C GLN A 385 10.61 -41.57 -3.29
N SER A 386 11.27 -40.54 -3.82
CA SER A 386 12.66 -40.56 -4.27
C SER A 386 13.26 -39.16 -4.13
N LYS A 387 14.58 -39.11 -3.88
CA LYS A 387 15.37 -37.88 -3.87
C LYS A 387 16.10 -37.64 -5.19
N LEU A 388 16.04 -38.59 -6.12
CA LEU A 388 16.73 -38.50 -7.41
C LEU A 388 16.09 -37.43 -8.31
N CYS A 389 16.92 -36.69 -9.02
CA CYS A 389 16.50 -35.70 -10.01
C CYS A 389 15.58 -36.35 -11.06
N PRO A 390 14.34 -35.85 -11.25
CA PRO A 390 13.40 -36.40 -12.20
C PRO A 390 13.90 -36.39 -13.66
N MET A 391 14.83 -35.49 -13.99
CA MET A 391 15.34 -35.36 -15.36
C MET A 391 16.44 -36.37 -15.69
N CYS A 392 17.41 -36.57 -14.79
CA CYS A 392 18.58 -37.43 -15.06
C CYS A 392 18.55 -38.78 -14.32
N LEU A 393 17.73 -38.90 -13.27
CA LEU A 393 17.61 -40.09 -12.41
C LEU A 393 18.93 -40.60 -11.80
N SER A 394 20.00 -39.79 -11.84
CA SER A 394 21.37 -40.24 -11.52
C SER A 394 21.91 -39.67 -10.21
N MET A 395 21.44 -38.49 -9.80
CA MET A 395 21.94 -37.76 -8.63
C MET A 395 20.77 -37.22 -7.81
N GLU A 396 20.98 -36.98 -6.52
CA GLU A 396 20.00 -36.30 -5.68
C GLU A 396 19.73 -34.86 -6.16
N GLU A 397 18.47 -34.46 -6.13
CA GLU A 397 18.05 -33.17 -6.65
C GLU A 397 18.24 -32.05 -5.63
N ASN A 398 19.16 -31.14 -5.95
CA ASN A 398 19.23 -29.81 -5.35
C ASN A 398 19.18 -28.73 -6.43
N LEU A 399 19.12 -27.46 -6.01
CA LEU A 399 19.03 -26.32 -6.94
C LEU A 399 20.16 -26.30 -7.98
N ASP A 400 21.40 -26.39 -7.55
CA ASP A 400 22.55 -26.32 -8.44
C ASP A 400 22.56 -27.54 -9.37
N HIS A 401 22.24 -28.74 -8.88
CA HIS A 401 22.07 -29.90 -9.74
C HIS A 401 21.06 -29.66 -10.86
N VAL A 402 19.85 -29.17 -10.54
CA VAL A 402 18.82 -28.92 -11.56
C VAL A 402 19.27 -27.86 -12.57
N MET A 403 19.87 -26.77 -12.09
CA MET A 403 20.13 -25.58 -12.90
C MET A 403 21.48 -25.58 -13.62
N THR A 404 22.44 -26.40 -13.18
CA THR A 404 23.82 -26.38 -13.70
C THR A 404 24.38 -27.77 -13.98
N CYS A 405 24.29 -28.72 -13.02
CA CYS A 405 25.05 -29.97 -13.10
C CYS A 405 24.31 -31.15 -13.76
N CYS A 406 22.98 -31.12 -13.85
CA CYS A 406 22.16 -32.18 -14.46
C CYS A 406 22.61 -32.43 -15.90
N SER A 407 22.72 -33.69 -16.32
CA SER A 407 23.17 -34.06 -17.67
C SER A 407 22.35 -33.38 -18.77
N THR A 408 21.02 -33.40 -18.66
CA THR A 408 20.11 -32.67 -19.55
C THR A 408 20.41 -31.17 -19.57
N THR A 409 20.56 -30.57 -18.38
CA THR A 409 20.83 -29.13 -18.26
C THR A 409 22.20 -28.77 -18.84
N ARG A 410 23.23 -29.60 -18.65
CA ARG A 410 24.57 -29.38 -19.22
C ARG A 410 24.55 -29.38 -20.73
N ILE A 411 23.79 -30.27 -21.37
CA ILE A 411 23.64 -30.29 -22.83
C ILE A 411 22.92 -29.03 -23.32
N VAL A 412 21.86 -28.58 -22.63
CA VAL A 412 21.20 -27.30 -22.94
C VAL A 412 22.20 -26.15 -22.80
N CYS A 413 22.92 -26.06 -21.68
CA CYS A 413 23.95 -25.04 -21.44
C CYS A 413 25.07 -25.09 -22.50
N ALA A 414 25.41 -26.26 -23.03
CA ALA A 414 26.40 -26.37 -24.11
C ALA A 414 25.92 -25.68 -25.40
N HIS A 415 24.65 -25.82 -25.77
CA HIS A 415 24.06 -25.04 -26.85
C HIS A 415 24.04 -23.54 -26.56
N PHE A 416 23.79 -23.15 -25.29
CA PHE A 416 23.88 -21.75 -24.88
C PHE A 416 25.26 -21.15 -25.09
N VAL A 417 26.33 -21.84 -24.70
CA VAL A 417 27.70 -21.34 -24.90
C VAL A 417 28.07 -21.18 -26.36
N LEU A 418 27.53 -22.01 -27.25
CA LEU A 418 27.71 -21.84 -28.69
C LEU A 418 26.91 -20.66 -29.26
N TRP A 419 25.81 -20.27 -28.60
CA TRP A 419 24.96 -19.16 -29.01
C TRP A 419 25.43 -17.81 -28.45
N VAL A 420 25.92 -17.79 -27.22
CA VAL A 420 26.39 -16.58 -26.54
C VAL A 420 27.89 -16.63 -26.31
N ASP A 421 28.60 -15.63 -26.83
CA ASP A 421 30.07 -15.50 -26.78
C ASP A 421 30.66 -15.12 -25.40
N TRP A 422 29.80 -14.85 -24.41
CA TRP A 422 30.19 -14.32 -23.09
C TRP A 422 30.07 -15.32 -21.94
N TRP A 423 29.56 -16.53 -22.18
CA TRP A 423 29.25 -17.51 -21.14
C TRP A 423 30.33 -18.61 -21.02
N SER A 424 30.76 -18.94 -19.79
CA SER A 424 31.68 -20.06 -19.52
C SER A 424 30.94 -21.32 -19.01
N GLN A 425 31.27 -22.51 -19.54
CA GLN A 425 30.62 -23.78 -19.12
C GLN A 425 31.03 -24.27 -17.72
N ASN A 426 31.97 -23.60 -17.06
CA ASN A 426 32.62 -24.14 -15.85
C ASN A 426 31.86 -23.83 -14.55
N GLU A 427 30.82 -22.99 -14.60
CA GLU A 427 30.07 -22.62 -13.40
C GLU A 427 29.13 -23.74 -12.94
N LEU A 428 29.44 -24.31 -11.78
CA LEU A 428 28.66 -25.40 -11.17
C LEU A 428 27.58 -24.90 -10.21
N SER A 429 27.46 -23.59 -9.98
CA SER A 429 26.44 -23.03 -9.09
C SER A 429 25.58 -21.97 -9.78
N VAL A 430 24.31 -21.89 -9.40
CA VAL A 430 23.38 -20.84 -9.85
C VAL A 430 23.93 -19.45 -9.55
N GLN A 431 24.57 -19.31 -8.40
CA GLN A 431 25.14 -18.04 -7.97
C GLN A 431 26.38 -17.65 -8.78
N GLY A 432 27.22 -18.63 -9.11
CA GLY A 432 28.36 -18.44 -10.01
C GLY A 432 27.90 -18.01 -11.40
N ILE A 433 26.91 -18.70 -11.97
CA ILE A 433 26.25 -18.29 -13.22
C ILE A 433 25.71 -16.86 -13.15
N TRP A 434 25.00 -16.51 -12.08
CA TRP A 434 24.39 -15.18 -11.99
C TRP A 434 25.43 -14.06 -11.83
N SER A 435 26.50 -14.34 -11.08
CA SER A 435 27.60 -13.41 -10.85
C SER A 435 28.44 -13.21 -12.11
N SER A 436 28.64 -14.26 -12.91
CA SER A 436 29.40 -14.19 -14.16
C SER A 436 28.73 -13.27 -15.19
N ILE A 437 27.41 -13.07 -15.16
CA ILE A 437 26.71 -12.10 -16.02
C ILE A 437 27.19 -10.66 -15.79
N SER A 438 27.60 -10.34 -14.56
CA SER A 438 28.02 -8.99 -14.16
C SER A 438 29.48 -8.69 -14.47
N ASN A 439 30.29 -9.71 -14.75
CA ASN A 439 31.73 -9.60 -14.97
C ASN A 439 32.14 -9.12 -16.38
N PRO A 440 31.50 -9.54 -17.49
CA PRO A 440 31.90 -9.06 -18.80
C PRO A 440 31.50 -7.60 -18.91
N GLY A 441 32.49 -6.72 -19.09
CA GLY A 441 32.26 -5.30 -19.34
C GLY A 441 31.24 -5.05 -20.46
N GLY A 442 30.64 -3.86 -20.44
CA GLY A 442 29.62 -3.46 -21.40
C GLY A 442 28.68 -2.41 -20.82
N ASP A 443 27.87 -1.80 -21.70
CA ASP A 443 26.84 -0.88 -21.29
C ASP A 443 25.73 -1.57 -20.46
N HIS A 444 24.89 -0.74 -19.83
CA HIS A 444 23.77 -1.20 -19.01
C HIS A 444 22.76 -2.06 -19.79
N VAL A 445 22.64 -1.83 -21.11
CA VAL A 445 21.69 -2.56 -21.97
C VAL A 445 22.15 -4.00 -22.15
N ARG A 446 23.41 -4.22 -22.55
CA ARG A 446 24.02 -5.55 -22.70
C ARG A 446 23.91 -6.34 -21.41
N LYS A 447 24.20 -5.72 -20.26
CA LYS A 447 24.05 -6.36 -18.94
C LYS A 447 22.62 -6.87 -18.72
N GLN A 448 21.60 -6.03 -18.98
CA GLN A 448 20.21 -6.45 -18.81
C GLN A 448 19.78 -7.53 -19.82
N VAL A 449 20.27 -7.49 -21.06
CA VAL A 449 20.02 -8.52 -22.07
C VAL A 449 20.53 -9.88 -21.59
N ARG A 450 21.78 -9.94 -21.10
CA ARG A 450 22.35 -11.17 -20.52
C ARG A 450 21.49 -11.68 -19.36
N GLN A 451 21.09 -10.80 -18.45
CA GLN A 451 20.21 -11.18 -17.33
C GLN A 451 18.86 -11.74 -17.79
N VAL A 452 18.27 -11.18 -18.84
CA VAL A 452 17.01 -11.69 -19.42
C VAL A 452 17.19 -13.10 -20.00
N ILE A 453 18.30 -13.33 -20.71
CA ILE A 453 18.64 -14.64 -21.29
C ILE A 453 18.79 -15.68 -20.18
N VAL A 454 19.55 -15.37 -19.13
CA VAL A 454 19.76 -16.31 -18.00
C VAL A 454 18.44 -16.56 -17.24
N ALA A 455 17.62 -15.54 -17.05
CA ALA A 455 16.31 -15.69 -16.44
C ALA A 455 15.40 -16.61 -17.26
N ALA A 456 15.47 -16.53 -18.60
CA ALA A 456 14.73 -17.43 -19.49
C ALA A 456 15.24 -18.86 -19.38
N LEU A 457 16.57 -19.06 -19.28
CA LEU A 457 17.19 -20.38 -19.09
C LEU A 457 16.72 -21.02 -17.77
N PHE A 458 16.85 -20.31 -16.65
CA PHE A 458 16.37 -20.79 -15.35
C PHE A 458 14.87 -21.07 -15.34
N TRP A 459 14.08 -20.29 -16.06
CA TRP A 459 12.64 -20.52 -16.17
C TRP A 459 12.34 -21.80 -16.97
N ASN A 460 12.94 -21.95 -18.14
CA ASN A 460 12.66 -23.09 -19.01
C ASN A 460 13.18 -24.40 -18.43
N ILE A 461 14.39 -24.45 -17.86
CA ILE A 461 14.88 -25.64 -17.14
C ILE A 461 13.89 -26.04 -16.03
N TRP A 462 13.42 -25.08 -15.23
CA TRP A 462 12.46 -25.33 -14.17
C TRP A 462 11.12 -25.88 -14.68
N ILE A 463 10.63 -25.35 -15.81
CA ILE A 463 9.41 -25.84 -16.44
C ILE A 463 9.58 -27.27 -16.93
N GLN A 464 10.71 -27.62 -17.56
CA GLN A 464 10.97 -28.98 -18.05
C GLN A 464 11.13 -29.97 -16.91
N ARG A 465 11.85 -29.59 -15.84
CA ARG A 465 11.90 -30.37 -14.61
C ARG A 465 10.50 -30.66 -14.07
N ASN A 466 9.63 -29.65 -13.99
CA ASN A 466 8.27 -29.83 -13.48
C ASN A 466 7.40 -30.68 -14.41
N ARG A 467 7.54 -30.53 -15.74
CA ARG A 467 6.86 -31.42 -16.70
C ARG A 467 7.30 -32.87 -16.48
N MET A 468 8.59 -33.11 -16.31
CA MET A 468 9.09 -34.45 -16.03
C MET A 468 8.54 -34.99 -14.70
N ALA A 469 8.62 -34.18 -13.63
CA ALA A 469 8.16 -34.58 -12.29
C ALA A 469 6.66 -34.85 -12.18
N PHE A 470 5.81 -34.11 -12.91
CA PHE A 470 4.34 -34.19 -12.76
C PHE A 470 3.61 -34.82 -13.94
N GLN A 471 4.22 -34.86 -15.13
CA GLN A 471 3.62 -35.37 -16.37
C GLN A 471 4.43 -36.52 -16.97
N GLY A 472 5.64 -36.81 -16.46
CA GLY A 472 6.50 -37.88 -16.99
C GLY A 472 7.08 -37.57 -18.37
N THR A 473 7.01 -36.32 -18.83
CA THR A 473 7.47 -35.92 -20.16
C THR A 473 8.51 -34.81 -20.08
N ILE A 474 9.56 -34.90 -20.90
CA ILE A 474 10.57 -33.86 -21.09
C ILE A 474 10.82 -33.64 -22.57
N LYS A 475 11.02 -32.38 -22.97
CA LYS A 475 11.41 -32.05 -24.36
C LYS A 475 12.87 -32.41 -24.60
N LYS A 476 13.24 -32.59 -25.87
CA LYS A 476 14.65 -32.75 -26.28
C LYS A 476 15.44 -31.48 -25.96
N GLU A 477 16.72 -31.61 -25.65
CA GLU A 477 17.59 -30.54 -25.20
C GLU A 477 17.67 -29.39 -26.20
N LYS A 478 17.73 -29.71 -27.49
CA LYS A 478 17.69 -28.72 -28.58
C LYS A 478 16.38 -27.92 -28.60
N GLU A 479 15.24 -28.55 -28.32
CA GLU A 479 13.95 -27.86 -28.25
C GLU A 479 13.87 -26.94 -27.02
N ILE A 480 14.43 -27.36 -25.88
CA ILE A 480 14.52 -26.54 -24.66
C ILE A 480 15.36 -25.30 -24.93
N PHE A 481 16.48 -25.45 -25.64
CA PHE A 481 17.34 -24.33 -26.07
C PHE A 481 16.56 -23.34 -26.96
N LEU A 482 15.90 -23.82 -28.02
CA LEU A 482 15.12 -22.98 -28.93
C LEU A 482 13.96 -22.25 -28.21
N GLU A 483 13.23 -22.96 -27.33
CA GLU A 483 12.16 -22.38 -26.51
C GLU A 483 12.71 -21.28 -25.61
N THR A 484 13.93 -21.44 -25.11
CA THR A 484 14.58 -20.42 -24.28
C THR A 484 15.02 -19.20 -25.08
N GLN A 485 15.61 -19.37 -26.26
CA GLN A 485 15.93 -18.26 -27.17
C GLN A 485 14.68 -17.44 -27.49
N TYR A 486 13.58 -18.12 -27.84
CA TYR A 486 12.30 -17.48 -28.15
C TYR A 486 11.68 -16.79 -26.93
N THR A 487 11.72 -17.42 -25.76
CA THR A 487 11.21 -16.84 -24.51
C THR A 487 11.91 -15.52 -24.17
N ALA A 488 13.25 -15.49 -24.26
CA ALA A 488 14.03 -14.28 -24.00
C ALA A 488 13.74 -13.19 -25.06
N PHE A 489 13.64 -13.57 -26.33
CA PHE A 489 13.28 -12.68 -27.43
C PHE A 489 11.90 -12.03 -27.21
N ASP A 490 10.89 -12.84 -26.89
CA ASP A 490 9.52 -12.37 -26.67
C ASP A 490 9.45 -11.33 -25.54
N TRP A 491 10.18 -11.56 -24.44
CA TRP A 491 10.24 -10.62 -23.33
C TRP A 491 10.90 -9.30 -23.74
N ILE A 492 12.03 -9.33 -24.45
CA ILE A 492 12.71 -8.11 -24.90
C ILE A 492 11.83 -7.38 -25.93
N ARG A 493 11.32 -8.10 -26.93
CA ARG A 493 10.50 -7.52 -28.01
C ARG A 493 9.29 -6.76 -27.48
N ASN A 494 8.60 -7.33 -26.49
CA ASN A 494 7.33 -6.80 -25.98
C ASN A 494 7.48 -5.88 -24.77
N ARG A 495 8.60 -5.92 -24.03
CA ARG A 495 8.76 -5.19 -22.76
C ARG A 495 9.92 -4.21 -22.75
N CYS A 496 10.77 -4.22 -23.78
CA CYS A 496 11.79 -3.21 -23.99
C CYS A 496 11.33 -2.13 -24.99
N LYS A 497 11.74 -0.87 -24.77
CA LYS A 497 11.40 0.25 -25.67
C LYS A 497 11.90 0.04 -27.10
N PHE A 498 13.12 -0.48 -27.25
CA PHE A 498 13.72 -0.80 -28.56
C PHE A 498 13.39 -2.23 -29.03
N GLY A 499 12.59 -3.00 -28.30
CA GLY A 499 12.35 -4.41 -28.61
C GLY A 499 11.77 -4.66 -30.01
N LYS A 500 11.01 -3.70 -30.55
CA LYS A 500 10.41 -3.80 -31.89
C LYS A 500 11.42 -3.72 -33.05
N SER A 501 12.59 -3.12 -32.85
CA SER A 501 13.62 -3.00 -33.89
C SER A 501 14.51 -4.24 -34.01
N ILE A 502 14.35 -5.22 -33.11
CA ILE A 502 15.13 -6.45 -33.12
C ILE A 502 14.35 -7.52 -33.92
N SER A 503 14.95 -8.01 -35.00
CA SER A 503 14.41 -9.17 -35.73
C SER A 503 14.75 -10.47 -34.99
N LEU A 504 13.92 -11.50 -35.18
CA LEU A 504 14.20 -12.82 -34.61
C LEU A 504 15.50 -13.40 -35.19
N GLU A 505 15.76 -13.14 -36.47
CA GLU A 505 16.96 -13.61 -37.19
C GLU A 505 18.24 -13.06 -36.56
N SER A 506 18.32 -11.75 -36.31
CA SER A 506 19.50 -11.15 -35.68
C SER A 506 19.69 -11.65 -34.25
N TRP A 507 18.59 -11.79 -33.50
CA TRP A 507 18.61 -12.32 -32.13
C TRP A 507 19.12 -13.76 -32.04
N VAL A 508 18.66 -14.63 -32.94
CA VAL A 508 19.08 -16.04 -32.99
C VAL A 508 20.55 -16.17 -33.39
N GLY A 509 21.06 -15.26 -34.23
CA GLY A 509 22.49 -15.18 -34.56
C GLY A 509 23.35 -14.83 -33.35
N ASN A 510 23.24 -13.60 -32.84
CA ASN A 510 23.89 -13.17 -31.60
C ASN A 510 23.04 -12.09 -30.91
N PRO A 511 22.55 -12.32 -29.67
CA PRO A 511 21.63 -11.40 -29.01
C PRO A 511 22.27 -10.09 -28.57
N LEU A 512 23.60 -10.05 -28.35
CA LEU A 512 24.30 -8.81 -28.00
C LEU A 512 24.55 -7.94 -29.24
N ASP A 513 24.88 -8.56 -30.37
CA ASP A 513 25.04 -7.86 -31.65
C ASP A 513 23.69 -7.30 -32.12
N ALA A 514 22.61 -8.06 -31.96
CA ALA A 514 21.26 -7.64 -32.30
C ALA A 514 20.79 -6.38 -31.56
N VAL A 515 21.38 -6.09 -30.40
CA VAL A 515 21.04 -4.94 -29.54
C VAL A 515 22.09 -3.82 -29.65
N SER A 516 23.25 -4.08 -30.25
CA SER A 516 24.37 -3.13 -30.36
C SER A 516 24.00 -1.82 -31.08
N SER A 517 23.09 -1.87 -32.05
CA SER A 517 22.58 -0.71 -32.81
C SER A 517 21.55 0.13 -32.03
N CYS A 518 21.06 -0.35 -30.88
CA CYS A 518 20.00 0.30 -30.10
C CYS A 518 20.53 1.27 -29.02
N ASN A 519 21.85 1.45 -28.93
CA ASN A 519 22.54 2.26 -27.90
C ASN A 519 22.30 3.78 -27.98
N THR A 520 21.52 4.27 -28.96
CA THR A 520 21.22 5.69 -29.15
C THR A 520 19.89 6.16 -28.52
N LEU A 521 19.13 5.28 -27.86
CA LEU A 521 17.74 5.58 -27.43
C LEU A 521 17.43 5.48 -25.92
N ALA A 522 18.45 5.48 -25.04
CA ALA A 522 18.22 5.59 -23.59
C ALA A 522 18.37 7.06 -23.12
N PRO A 523 17.34 7.70 -22.53
CA PRO A 523 17.55 8.93 -21.78
C PRO A 523 18.14 8.62 -20.39
N ARG A 524 18.86 9.62 -19.87
CA ARG A 524 19.51 9.71 -18.55
C ARG A 524 18.66 9.20 -17.38
#